data_AF-F7X7F6-F1
#
_entry.id   AF-F7X7F6-F1
#
_cell.length_a   1.000
_cell.length_b   1.000
_cell.length_c   1.000
_cell.angle_alpha   90.00
_cell.angle_beta   90.00
_cell.angle_gamma   90.00
#
_symmetry.space_group_name_H-M   'P 1'
#
loop_
_entity.id
_entity.type
_entity.pdbx_description
1 polymer ?
#
loop_
_entity_poly.entity_id
_entity_poly.type
_entity_poly.pdbx_seq_one_letter_code
_entity_poly.pdbx_strand_id
1 'polypeptide(L)'
;MIRMLQSATFRKWHSKLRDERAKAAIARRLLRLAQVNPGDVSPVGEGISELRIHHGPGYRVYFQKRGELIMLLLCAGDRAHRIETSERRKRSPPNGVISMSEKFTEFDVSDLLTSERAIEAFLTEAMETGDAQHIASALGAVARVKGMTKIARETGLAREHLYRSLSENGNPTLETTLAVLKTFGFHLMPKHDAAV
;
A
#
# COMPACT_ATOMS: atom_id res chain seq x y z
N MET A 1 3.08 16.20 3.60
CA MET A 1 2.31 14.99 3.15
C MET A 1 3.24 14.23 2.25
N ILE A 2 3.60 12.99 2.59
CA ILE A 2 4.56 12.24 1.79
C ILE A 2 3.99 11.99 0.39
N ARG A 3 4.71 12.43 -0.64
CA ARG A 3 4.36 12.19 -2.05
C ARG A 3 5.04 10.92 -2.53
N MET A 4 4.30 10.11 -3.27
CA MET A 4 4.84 8.92 -3.92
C MET A 4 4.91 9.14 -5.43
N LEU A 5 6.07 8.85 -6.00
CA LEU A 5 6.25 8.70 -7.43
C LEU A 5 6.58 7.25 -7.74
N GLN A 6 6.15 6.80 -8.92
CA GLN A 6 6.51 5.51 -9.47
C GLN A 6 7.35 5.68 -10.73
N SER A 7 8.33 4.81 -10.89
CA SER A 7 9.07 4.63 -12.13
C SER A 7 8.19 3.95 -13.21
N ALA A 8 8.57 4.07 -14.47
CA ALA A 8 7.92 3.32 -15.55
C ALA A 8 8.07 1.81 -15.35
N THR A 9 9.20 1.38 -14.77
CA THR A 9 9.48 -0.01 -14.41
C THR A 9 8.51 -0.56 -13.37
N PHE A 10 8.32 0.16 -12.24
CA PHE A 10 7.37 -0.22 -11.19
C PHE A 10 5.93 -0.23 -11.74
N ARG A 11 5.58 0.76 -12.57
CA ARG A 11 4.28 0.84 -13.22
C ARG A 11 3.99 -0.40 -14.07
N LYS A 12 4.91 -0.74 -14.98
CA LYS A 12 4.78 -1.89 -15.88
C LYS A 12 4.71 -3.21 -15.12
N TRP A 13 5.40 -3.28 -13.97
CA TRP A 13 5.38 -4.46 -13.12
C TRP A 13 4.01 -4.64 -12.45
N HIS A 14 3.51 -3.63 -11.72
CA HIS A 14 2.26 -3.80 -10.97
C HIS A 14 1.04 -3.93 -11.89
N SER A 15 1.09 -3.36 -13.11
CA SER A 15 0.02 -3.52 -14.11
C SER A 15 -0.14 -4.97 -14.58
N LYS A 16 0.89 -5.82 -14.40
CA LYS A 16 0.87 -7.24 -14.75
C LYS A 16 0.62 -8.15 -13.56
N LEU A 17 0.63 -7.63 -12.34
CA LEU A 17 0.37 -8.40 -11.14
C LEU A 17 -1.11 -8.82 -11.13
N ARG A 18 -1.37 -10.13 -11.18
CA ARG A 18 -2.73 -10.70 -11.14
C ARG A 18 -3.18 -11.14 -9.75
N ASP A 19 -2.24 -11.25 -8.82
CA ASP A 19 -2.51 -11.64 -7.46
C ASP A 19 -3.05 -10.44 -6.68
N GLU A 20 -4.36 -10.43 -6.46
CA GLU A 20 -5.06 -9.36 -5.75
C GLU A 20 -4.70 -9.30 -4.26
N ARG A 21 -4.33 -10.45 -3.65
CA ARG A 21 -3.85 -10.45 -2.25
C ARG A 21 -2.44 -9.90 -2.17
N ALA A 22 -1.59 -10.18 -3.15
CA ALA A 22 -0.27 -9.54 -3.24
C ALA A 22 -0.39 -8.02 -3.43
N LYS A 23 -1.30 -7.55 -4.30
CA LYS A 23 -1.57 -6.10 -4.47
C LYS A 23 -1.98 -5.46 -3.15
N ALA A 24 -2.91 -6.09 -2.42
CA ALA A 24 -3.34 -5.62 -1.11
C ALA A 24 -2.18 -5.54 -0.10
N ALA A 25 -1.37 -6.60 0.01
CA ALA A 25 -0.19 -6.62 0.87
C ALA A 25 0.82 -5.52 0.51
N ILE A 26 1.05 -5.27 -0.78
CA ILE A 26 1.92 -4.19 -1.24
C ILE A 26 1.33 -2.83 -0.93
N ALA A 27 0.06 -2.61 -1.27
CA ALA A 27 -0.68 -1.39 -0.99
C ALA A 27 -0.59 -1.03 0.50
N ARG A 28 -0.81 -2.00 1.38
CA ARG A 28 -0.67 -1.85 2.82
C ARG A 28 0.72 -1.38 3.22
N ARG A 29 1.76 -2.05 2.72
CA ARG A 29 3.15 -1.74 3.09
C ARG A 29 3.58 -0.37 2.56
N LEU A 30 3.12 0.02 1.38
CA LEU A 30 3.33 1.35 0.82
C LEU A 30 2.60 2.44 1.62
N LEU A 31 1.37 2.17 2.05
CA LEU A 31 0.63 3.09 2.91
C LEU A 31 1.38 3.34 4.22
N ARG A 32 1.83 2.27 4.91
CA ARG A 32 2.63 2.42 6.14
C ARG A 32 3.97 3.12 5.92
N LEU A 33 4.60 2.90 4.75
CA LEU A 33 5.82 3.59 4.37
C LEU A 33 5.58 5.10 4.23
N ALA A 34 4.44 5.51 3.66
CA ALA A 34 4.03 6.92 3.58
C ALA A 34 3.72 7.53 4.95
N GLN A 35 3.35 6.69 5.95
CA GLN A 35 3.04 7.12 7.31
C GLN A 35 4.23 7.13 8.27
N VAL A 36 5.47 7.10 7.76
CA VAL A 36 6.70 7.07 8.57
C VAL A 36 6.77 5.84 9.50
N ASN A 37 5.99 4.79 9.23
CA ASN A 37 6.04 3.51 9.93
C ASN A 37 6.42 2.37 8.95
N PRO A 38 7.63 2.39 8.37
CA PRO A 38 8.02 1.49 7.30
C PRO A 38 8.01 0.01 7.68
N GLY A 39 8.17 -0.33 8.97
CA GLY A 39 8.39 -1.72 9.40
C GLY A 39 9.67 -2.31 8.80
N ASP A 40 9.58 -3.51 8.22
CA ASP A 40 10.72 -4.23 7.63
C ASP A 40 11.26 -3.56 6.35
N VAL A 41 12.23 -2.66 6.54
CA VAL A 41 12.98 -1.95 5.50
C VAL A 41 14.47 -2.09 5.77
N SER A 42 15.28 -2.19 4.71
CA SER A 42 16.75 -2.17 4.83
C SER A 42 17.41 -1.40 3.69
N PRO A 43 18.48 -0.64 3.94
CA PRO A 43 19.27 -0.05 2.87
C PRO A 43 19.97 -1.14 2.05
N VAL A 44 20.02 -0.96 0.73
CA VAL A 44 20.68 -1.90 -0.20
C VAL A 44 21.81 -1.26 -1.02
N GLY A 45 22.12 0.02 -0.77
CA GLY A 45 23.19 0.77 -1.43
C GLY A 45 22.68 1.92 -2.29
N GLU A 46 23.55 2.89 -2.61
CA GLU A 46 23.27 4.00 -3.53
C GLU A 46 22.02 4.85 -3.17
N GLY A 47 21.70 4.94 -1.88
CA GLY A 47 20.51 5.63 -1.40
C GLY A 47 19.19 4.91 -1.71
N ILE A 48 19.25 3.62 -2.06
CA ILE A 48 18.09 2.76 -2.28
C ILE A 48 17.84 1.91 -1.02
N SER A 49 16.56 1.75 -0.70
CA SER A 49 16.07 0.89 0.36
C SER A 49 15.14 -0.18 -0.21
N GLU A 50 15.18 -1.37 0.40
CA GLU A 50 14.30 -2.49 0.12
C GLU A 50 13.20 -2.54 1.19
N LEU A 51 11.94 -2.47 0.78
CA LEU A 51 10.75 -2.74 1.59
C LEU A 51 10.34 -4.20 1.42
N ARG A 52 10.34 -4.94 2.52
CA ARG A 52 10.05 -6.37 2.56
C ARG A 52 8.57 -6.63 2.82
N ILE A 53 8.02 -7.56 2.04
CA ILE A 53 6.60 -7.91 2.04
C ILE A 53 6.50 -9.43 2.11
N HIS A 54 6.10 -9.92 3.28
CA HIS A 54 5.99 -11.35 3.60
C HIS A 54 4.65 -11.88 3.11
N HIS A 55 4.50 -11.98 1.79
CA HIS A 55 3.30 -12.53 1.13
C HIS A 55 3.70 -13.41 -0.04
N GLY A 56 3.11 -14.61 -0.13
CA GLY A 56 3.29 -15.54 -1.25
C GLY A 56 4.78 -15.80 -1.54
N PRO A 57 5.28 -15.43 -2.74
CA PRO A 57 6.68 -15.64 -3.12
C PRO A 57 7.65 -14.72 -2.36
N GLY A 58 7.21 -13.81 -1.50
CA GLY A 58 8.08 -12.81 -0.88
C GLY A 58 8.38 -11.67 -1.85
N TYR A 59 7.65 -10.56 -1.70
CA TYR A 59 7.83 -9.38 -2.53
C TYR A 59 8.80 -8.37 -1.89
N ARG A 60 9.53 -7.67 -2.73
CA ARG A 60 10.51 -6.64 -2.37
C ARG A 60 10.27 -5.40 -3.21
N VAL A 61 9.80 -4.32 -2.60
CA VAL A 61 9.68 -3.02 -3.27
C VAL A 61 10.93 -2.21 -3.00
N TYR A 62 11.66 -1.87 -4.05
CA TYR A 62 12.82 -1.00 -3.98
C TYR A 62 12.38 0.44 -4.14
N PHE A 63 12.85 1.31 -3.26
CA PHE A 63 12.50 2.72 -3.27
C PHE A 63 13.67 3.59 -2.84
N GLN A 64 13.62 4.87 -3.23
CA GLN A 64 14.49 5.90 -2.71
C GLN A 64 13.66 6.97 -2.02
N LYS A 65 14.08 7.40 -0.83
CA LYS A 65 13.44 8.49 -0.08
C LYS A 65 14.28 9.76 -0.19
N ARG A 66 13.68 10.88 -0.58
CA ARG A 66 14.30 12.22 -0.64
C ARG A 66 13.38 13.23 0.04
N GLY A 67 13.64 13.55 1.31
CA GLY A 67 12.75 14.39 2.10
C GLY A 67 11.35 13.77 2.24
N GLU A 68 10.31 14.51 1.83
CA GLU A 68 8.92 14.04 1.78
C GLU A 68 8.56 13.28 0.50
N LEU A 69 9.54 12.96 -0.34
CA LEU A 69 9.33 12.23 -1.59
C LEU A 69 9.78 10.76 -1.43
N ILE A 70 8.90 9.83 -1.80
CA ILE A 70 9.23 8.42 -2.00
C ILE A 70 9.17 8.13 -3.49
N MET A 71 10.24 7.57 -4.05
CA MET A 71 10.32 7.14 -5.44
C MET A 71 10.36 5.61 -5.48
N LEU A 72 9.28 4.98 -5.96
CA LEU A 72 9.15 3.54 -6.16
C LEU A 72 9.85 3.15 -7.46
N LEU A 73 10.84 2.26 -7.37
CA LEU A 73 11.75 1.94 -8.46
C LEU A 73 11.38 0.63 -9.16
N LEU A 74 11.18 -0.44 -8.39
CA LEU A 74 10.88 -1.77 -8.88
C LEU A 74 10.26 -2.60 -7.75
N CYS A 75 9.47 -3.60 -8.10
CA CYS A 75 9.15 -4.69 -7.18
C CYS A 75 9.59 -6.03 -7.78
N ALA A 76 10.25 -6.87 -6.98
CA ALA A 76 10.62 -8.23 -7.35
C ALA A 76 9.96 -9.24 -6.40
N GLY A 77 9.59 -10.42 -6.90
CA GLY A 77 9.14 -11.56 -6.10
C GLY A 77 10.18 -12.69 -6.15
N ASP A 78 10.35 -13.47 -5.08
CA ASP A 78 11.44 -14.46 -4.93
C ASP A 78 11.34 -15.72 -5.83
N ARG A 79 10.66 -15.65 -6.97
CA ARG A 79 10.85 -16.64 -8.03
C ARG A 79 10.79 -15.96 -9.40
N ALA A 80 11.91 -16.10 -10.12
CA ALA A 80 12.17 -15.68 -11.51
C ALA A 80 12.58 -14.21 -11.73
N HIS A 81 13.77 -13.86 -11.27
CA HIS A 81 14.86 -13.71 -12.23
C HIS A 81 16.11 -14.34 -11.63
N ARG A 82 16.72 -15.28 -12.37
CA ARG A 82 18.08 -15.77 -12.14
C ARG A 82 19.03 -14.56 -12.23
N ILE A 83 19.17 -13.86 -11.10
CA ILE A 83 20.40 -13.14 -10.79
C ILE A 83 21.32 -14.24 -10.30
N GLU A 84 22.33 -14.52 -11.10
CA GLU A 84 23.40 -15.44 -10.78
C GLU A 84 24.12 -14.91 -9.52
N THR A 85 23.66 -15.33 -8.34
CA THR A 85 24.27 -15.00 -7.06
C THR A 85 25.28 -16.09 -6.70
N SER A 86 26.53 -15.92 -7.14
CA SER A 86 27.66 -16.46 -6.37
C SER A 86 27.85 -15.54 -5.16
N GLU A 87 27.20 -15.90 -4.05
CA GLU A 87 27.45 -15.68 -2.60
C GLU A 87 28.21 -14.45 -2.04
N ARG A 88 28.61 -13.46 -2.84
CA ARG A 88 29.28 -12.21 -2.43
C ARG A 88 28.48 -10.93 -2.70
N ARG A 89 27.32 -11.01 -3.36
CA ARG A 89 26.43 -9.86 -3.65
C ARG A 89 25.30 -9.71 -2.63
N LYS A 90 25.61 -9.49 -1.34
CA LYS A 90 24.58 -9.25 -0.31
C LYS A 90 24.20 -7.77 -0.10
N ARG A 91 24.78 -6.82 -0.85
CA ARG A 91 24.66 -5.36 -0.55
C ARG A 91 24.69 -4.43 -1.78
N SER A 92 24.26 -4.91 -2.95
CA SER A 92 24.19 -4.05 -4.12
C SER A 92 22.83 -4.19 -4.77
N PRO A 93 22.17 -3.08 -5.18
CA PRO A 93 20.96 -3.17 -5.99
C PRO A 93 21.27 -4.01 -7.24
N PRO A 94 20.31 -4.79 -7.77
CA PRO A 94 20.50 -5.44 -9.06
C PRO A 94 21.04 -4.42 -10.08
N ASN A 95 22.16 -4.72 -10.74
CA ASN A 95 22.64 -3.87 -11.83
C ASN A 95 21.51 -3.78 -12.87
N GLY A 96 20.91 -2.60 -12.99
CA GLY A 96 19.71 -2.36 -13.81
C GLY A 96 18.51 -1.73 -13.09
N VAL A 97 18.58 -1.44 -11.78
CA VAL A 97 17.42 -0.88 -11.02
C VAL A 97 17.04 0.55 -11.42
N ILE A 98 17.94 1.32 -12.02
CA ILE A 98 17.63 2.67 -12.49
C ILE A 98 18.34 2.90 -13.83
N SER A 99 17.58 3.01 -14.92
CA SER A 99 18.11 3.64 -16.14
C SER A 99 18.35 5.11 -15.85
N MET A 100 19.46 5.68 -16.34
CA MET A 100 19.74 7.13 -16.29
C MET A 100 18.62 7.99 -16.93
N SER A 101 17.66 7.38 -17.63
CA SER A 101 16.51 8.01 -18.27
C SER A 101 15.14 7.63 -17.65
N GLU A 102 15.11 7.06 -16.44
CA GLU A 102 13.86 6.57 -15.83
C GLU A 102 12.86 7.72 -15.60
N LYS A 103 11.66 7.60 -16.17
CA LYS A 103 10.58 8.60 -16.02
C LYS A 103 9.75 8.28 -14.78
N PHE A 104 9.50 9.30 -13.97
CA PHE A 104 8.65 9.21 -12.80
C PHE A 104 7.30 9.88 -13.02
N THR A 105 6.27 9.32 -12.42
CA THR A 105 4.91 9.87 -12.41
C THR A 105 4.32 9.74 -11.02
N GLU A 106 3.28 10.51 -10.71
CA GLU A 106 2.55 10.34 -9.46
C GLU A 106 2.01 8.92 -9.28
N PHE A 107 1.95 8.49 -8.04
CA PHE A 107 1.44 7.21 -7.61
C PHE A 107 0.57 7.41 -6.37
N ASP A 108 -0.62 6.84 -6.38
CA ASP A 108 -1.44 6.65 -5.19
C ASP A 108 -1.58 5.15 -4.94
N VAL A 109 -1.61 4.75 -3.66
CA VAL A 109 -1.85 3.36 -3.26
C VAL A 109 -3.17 2.83 -3.85
N SER A 110 -4.14 3.71 -4.10
CA SER A 110 -5.39 3.41 -4.81
C SER A 110 -5.17 2.74 -6.17
N ASP A 111 -4.04 3.00 -6.84
CA ASP A 111 -3.73 2.42 -8.15
C ASP A 111 -3.55 0.90 -8.09
N LEU A 112 -3.32 0.34 -6.89
CA LEU A 112 -3.23 -1.10 -6.65
C LEU A 112 -4.58 -1.72 -6.25
N LEU A 113 -5.60 -0.90 -5.96
CA LEU A 113 -6.91 -1.33 -5.43
C LEU A 113 -7.99 -1.33 -6.52
N THR A 114 -7.68 -1.95 -7.66
CA THR A 114 -8.51 -1.87 -8.87
C THR A 114 -9.64 -2.92 -8.94
N SER A 115 -9.74 -3.81 -7.96
CA SER A 115 -10.78 -4.85 -7.92
C SER A 115 -11.41 -4.95 -6.53
N GLU A 116 -12.65 -5.44 -6.47
CA GLU A 116 -13.33 -5.69 -5.19
C GLU A 116 -12.54 -6.66 -4.29
N ARG A 117 -11.88 -7.66 -4.90
CA ARG A 117 -11.07 -8.65 -4.17
C ARG A 117 -9.80 -8.02 -3.59
N ALA A 118 -9.17 -7.08 -4.29
CA ALA A 118 -8.03 -6.34 -3.75
C ALA A 118 -8.46 -5.41 -2.61
N ILE A 119 -9.61 -4.75 -2.75
CA ILE A 119 -10.17 -3.90 -1.69
C ILE A 119 -10.49 -4.73 -0.45
N GLU A 120 -11.16 -5.86 -0.60
CA GLU A 120 -11.47 -6.79 0.49
C GLU A 120 -10.19 -7.24 1.20
N ALA A 121 -9.20 -7.75 0.45
CA ALA A 121 -7.95 -8.20 1.03
C ALA A 121 -7.22 -7.07 1.76
N PHE A 122 -7.22 -5.86 1.18
CA PHE A 122 -6.58 -4.69 1.77
C PHE A 122 -7.24 -4.22 3.06
N LEU A 123 -8.57 -4.17 3.10
CA LEU A 123 -9.32 -3.80 4.31
C LEU A 123 -9.19 -4.88 5.39
N THR A 124 -9.27 -6.17 5.04
CA THR A 124 -9.06 -7.27 5.99
C THR A 124 -7.68 -7.17 6.62
N GLU A 125 -6.62 -7.02 5.82
CA GLU A 125 -5.27 -6.87 6.36
C GLU A 125 -5.14 -5.64 7.26
N ALA A 126 -5.76 -4.51 6.90
CA ALA A 126 -5.73 -3.31 7.74
C ALA A 126 -6.43 -3.56 9.09
N MET A 127 -7.59 -4.23 9.09
CA MET A 127 -8.33 -4.57 10.31
C MET A 127 -7.56 -5.53 11.22
N GLU A 128 -6.85 -6.50 10.66
CA GLU A 128 -6.01 -7.45 11.41
C GLU A 128 -4.86 -6.79 12.16
N THR A 129 -4.52 -5.53 11.84
CA THR A 129 -3.47 -4.80 12.58
C THR A 129 -3.92 -4.36 13.98
N GLY A 130 -5.23 -4.18 14.20
CA GLY A 130 -5.75 -3.52 15.40
C GLY A 130 -5.32 -2.05 15.55
N ASP A 131 -4.69 -1.45 14.54
CA ASP A 131 -4.20 -0.07 14.56
C ASP A 131 -5.25 0.87 13.96
N ALA A 132 -5.90 1.66 14.81
CA ALA A 132 -6.99 2.55 14.43
C ALA A 132 -6.58 3.57 13.35
N GLN A 133 -5.36 4.13 13.41
CA GLN A 133 -4.88 5.11 12.43
C GLN A 133 -4.63 4.44 11.08
N HIS A 134 -4.06 3.24 11.10
CA HIS A 134 -3.85 2.47 9.88
C HIS A 134 -5.18 2.08 9.22
N ILE A 135 -6.16 1.64 10.02
CA ILE A 135 -7.51 1.32 9.55
C ILE A 135 -8.20 2.56 8.96
N ALA A 136 -8.15 3.70 9.65
CA ALA A 136 -8.73 4.96 9.17
C ALA A 136 -8.16 5.35 7.79
N SER A 137 -6.83 5.30 7.66
CA SER A 137 -6.16 5.62 6.41
C SER A 137 -6.45 4.61 5.29
N ALA A 138 -6.61 3.33 5.60
CA ALA A 138 -6.99 2.30 4.62
C ALA A 138 -8.40 2.54 4.10
N LEU A 139 -9.36 2.83 5.00
CA LEU A 139 -10.72 3.24 4.63
C LEU A 139 -10.69 4.50 3.75
N GLY A 140 -9.84 5.48 4.06
CA GLY A 140 -9.67 6.69 3.26
C GLY A 140 -9.13 6.43 1.85
N ALA A 141 -8.20 5.47 1.70
CA ALA A 141 -7.68 5.06 0.40
C ALA A 141 -8.78 4.41 -0.46
N VAL A 142 -9.56 3.49 0.11
CA VAL A 142 -10.69 2.86 -0.57
C VAL A 142 -11.80 3.88 -0.87
N ALA A 143 -12.07 4.81 0.04
CA ALA A 143 -13.05 5.86 -0.16
C ALA A 143 -12.73 6.74 -1.38
N ARG A 144 -11.44 7.04 -1.59
CA ARG A 144 -10.98 7.78 -2.77
C ARG A 144 -11.20 7.00 -4.07
N VAL A 145 -10.93 5.70 -4.08
CA VAL A 145 -11.21 4.80 -5.23
C VAL A 145 -12.70 4.78 -5.56
N LYS A 146 -13.56 4.58 -4.55
CA LYS A 146 -15.02 4.46 -4.72
C LYS A 146 -15.71 5.81 -4.99
N GLY A 147 -15.02 6.92 -4.72
CA GLY A 147 -15.47 8.29 -4.96
C GLY A 147 -16.11 8.93 -3.73
N MET A 148 -15.43 9.94 -3.17
CA MET A 148 -15.86 10.61 -1.93
C MET A 148 -17.24 11.27 -2.02
N THR A 149 -17.58 11.83 -3.18
CA THR A 149 -18.91 12.45 -3.40
C THR A 149 -20.04 11.43 -3.28
N LYS A 150 -19.84 10.22 -3.80
CA LYS A 150 -20.83 9.13 -3.71
C LYS A 150 -21.03 8.72 -2.25
N ILE A 151 -19.92 8.54 -1.52
CA ILE A 151 -19.94 8.11 -0.12
C ILE A 151 -20.61 9.16 0.76
N ALA A 152 -20.28 10.45 0.61
CA ALA A 152 -20.92 11.52 1.35
C ALA A 152 -22.44 11.54 1.16
N ARG A 153 -22.91 11.36 -0.08
CA ARG A 153 -24.34 11.29 -0.39
C ARG A 153 -25.02 10.09 0.24
N GLU A 154 -24.40 8.90 0.19
CA GLU A 154 -24.98 7.66 0.71
C GLU A 154 -24.95 7.58 2.25
N THR A 155 -23.95 8.19 2.88
CA THR A 155 -23.80 8.22 4.35
C THR A 155 -24.50 9.40 5.00
N GLY A 156 -24.82 10.46 4.26
CA GLY A 156 -25.30 11.72 4.81
C GLY A 156 -24.20 12.55 5.50
N LEU A 157 -22.95 12.10 5.47
CA LEU A 157 -21.82 12.77 6.11
C LEU A 157 -21.23 13.86 5.20
N ALA A 158 -20.79 14.96 5.80
CA ALA A 158 -20.07 15.99 5.07
C ALA A 158 -18.73 15.45 4.52
N ARG A 159 -18.38 15.81 3.27
CA ARG A 159 -17.10 15.42 2.63
C ARG A 159 -15.90 15.83 3.46
N GLU A 160 -15.92 17.02 4.05
CA GLU A 160 -14.83 17.51 4.90
C GLU A 160 -14.64 16.61 6.13
N HIS A 161 -15.73 16.20 6.77
CA HIS A 161 -15.69 15.26 7.88
C HIS A 161 -15.08 13.92 7.45
N LEU A 162 -15.50 13.38 6.30
CA LEU A 162 -14.95 12.13 5.76
C LEU A 162 -13.45 12.24 5.45
N TYR A 163 -13.00 13.32 4.82
CA TYR A 163 -11.57 13.54 4.55
C TYR A 163 -10.76 13.63 5.82
N ARG A 164 -11.26 14.33 6.85
CA ARG A 164 -10.57 14.49 8.13
C ARG A 164 -10.51 13.18 8.91
N SER A 165 -11.66 12.50 9.03
CA SER A 165 -11.79 11.28 9.85
C SER A 165 -11.10 10.08 9.23
N LEU A 166 -11.06 9.96 7.90
CA LEU A 166 -10.39 8.88 7.18
C LEU A 166 -8.95 9.22 6.72
N SER A 167 -8.39 10.31 7.26
CA SER A 167 -7.00 10.69 6.97
C SER A 167 -6.00 9.81 7.72
N GLU A 168 -4.72 9.95 7.39
CA GLU A 168 -3.60 9.31 8.10
C GLU A 168 -3.61 9.54 9.62
N ASN A 169 -3.99 10.76 10.04
CA ASN A 169 -4.10 11.14 11.46
C ASN A 169 -5.56 11.17 11.92
N GLY A 170 -6.46 10.59 11.14
CA GLY A 170 -7.88 10.56 11.40
C GLY A 170 -8.24 9.55 12.50
N ASN A 171 -9.42 9.74 13.06
CA ASN A 171 -10.01 8.79 14.00
C ASN A 171 -11.53 8.74 13.75
N PRO A 172 -11.99 7.90 12.81
CA PRO A 172 -13.41 7.81 12.51
C PRO A 172 -14.13 7.18 13.69
N THR A 173 -15.29 7.73 14.06
CA THR A 173 -16.16 7.09 15.04
C THR A 173 -16.58 5.70 14.56
N LEU A 174 -17.03 4.84 15.47
CA LEU A 174 -17.59 3.53 15.10
C LEU A 174 -18.75 3.70 14.10
N GLU A 175 -19.61 4.68 14.31
CA GLU A 175 -20.70 5.02 13.39
C GLU A 175 -20.19 5.38 11.99
N THR A 176 -19.18 6.26 11.90
CA THR A 176 -18.57 6.65 10.62
C THR A 176 -17.95 5.43 9.93
N THR A 177 -17.24 4.58 10.68
CA THR A 177 -16.61 3.37 10.16
C THR A 177 -17.64 2.41 9.58
N LEU A 178 -18.72 2.13 10.32
CA LEU A 178 -19.79 1.24 9.87
C LEU A 178 -20.53 1.80 8.65
N ALA A 179 -20.82 3.10 8.63
CA ALA A 179 -21.47 3.77 7.50
C ALA A 179 -20.62 3.66 6.24
N VAL A 180 -19.32 3.95 6.33
CA VAL A 180 -18.38 3.89 5.21
C VAL A 180 -18.21 2.44 4.71
N LEU A 181 -18.01 1.46 5.60
CA LEU A 181 -17.94 0.04 5.24
C LEU A 181 -19.19 -0.42 4.50
N LYS A 182 -20.37 0.00 4.96
CA LYS A 182 -21.64 -0.32 4.29
C LYS A 182 -21.69 0.22 2.86
N THR A 183 -21.20 1.44 2.59
CA THR A 183 -21.13 1.97 1.21
C THR A 183 -20.19 1.19 0.31
N PHE A 184 -19.22 0.48 0.89
CA PHE A 184 -18.30 -0.39 0.16
C PHE A 184 -18.87 -1.81 -0.05
N GLY A 185 -19.98 -2.15 0.60
CA GLY A 185 -20.54 -3.50 0.61
C GLY A 185 -19.90 -4.42 1.66
N PHE A 186 -19.22 -3.87 2.67
CA PHE A 186 -18.59 -4.62 3.76
C PHE A 186 -19.33 -4.42 5.09
N HIS A 187 -19.20 -5.41 5.96
CA HIS A 187 -19.74 -5.38 7.32
C HIS A 187 -18.64 -5.73 8.31
N LEU A 188 -18.67 -5.08 9.48
CA LEU A 188 -17.79 -5.46 10.59
C LEU A 188 -18.37 -6.72 11.25
N MET A 189 -17.53 -7.74 11.45
CA MET A 189 -17.92 -9.00 12.07
C MET A 189 -16.95 -9.37 13.20
N PRO A 190 -17.45 -9.93 14.32
CA PRO A 190 -16.57 -10.52 15.31
C PRO A 190 -15.84 -11.74 14.70
N LYS A 191 -14.54 -11.84 14.96
CA LYS A 191 -13.73 -13.03 14.66
C LYS A 191 -13.33 -13.65 15.99
N HIS A 192 -13.74 -14.88 16.23
CA HIS A 192 -13.25 -15.64 17.38
C HIS A 192 -11.81 -16.04 17.11
N ASP A 193 -10.90 -15.64 17.99
CA ASP A 193 -9.55 -16.19 17.96
C ASP A 193 -9.57 -17.49 18.78
N ALA A 194 -9.46 -18.63 18.11
CA ALA A 194 -9.46 -19.94 18.78
C ALA A 194 -8.23 -20.16 19.68
N ALA A 195 -7.26 -19.24 19.66
CA ALA A 195 -6.05 -19.27 20.46
C ALA A 195 -6.10 -18.43 21.74
N VAL A 196 -7.27 -17.84 22.09
CA VAL A 196 -7.49 -17.07 23.34
C VAL A 196 -8.44 -17.80 24.27
#